data_AF-A0A1F6ANQ0-F1
#
_entry.id   AF-A0A1F6ANQ0-F1
#
_cell.length_a   1.000
_cell.length_b   1.000
_cell.length_c   1.000
_cell.angle_alpha   90.00
_cell.angle_beta   90.00
_cell.angle_gamma   90.00
#
_symmetry.space_group_name_H-M   'P 1'
#
loop_
_entity.id
_entity.type
_entity.pdbx_description
1 polymer ?
#
loop_
_entity_poly.entity_id
_entity_poly.type
_entity_poly.pdbx_seq_one_letter_code
_entity_poly.pdbx_strand_id
1 'polypeptide(L)'
;MKKEYFSVFIVGLFILSYVLDAVTIPLSLKLATPYHYFNPKTLILYSFTTTSIVVKAIALFTSIVMAISFIKSHLAKGGTLFLISGLLQLYALQDVATSAQVLPLEWSLSLTLTGAALTVPAILYLIAGGIKTIHQRLNPDDNDTQEDTEESIEL
;
A
#
# COMPACT_ATOMS: atom_id res chain seq x y z
N MET A 1 -9.32 -17.28 -3.13
CA MET A 1 -8.05 -17.75 -3.76
C MET A 1 -7.06 -18.08 -2.66
N LYS A 2 -6.30 -19.18 -2.75
CA LYS A 2 -5.27 -19.50 -1.75
C LYS A 2 -4.20 -18.40 -1.75
N LYS A 3 -3.67 -18.04 -0.57
CA LYS A 3 -2.65 -16.99 -0.41
C LYS A 3 -1.42 -17.23 -1.30
N GLU A 4 -1.13 -18.49 -1.60
CA GLU A 4 -0.09 -18.96 -2.52
C GLU A 4 -0.20 -18.32 -3.91
N TYR A 5 -1.39 -18.31 -4.53
CA TYR A 5 -1.59 -17.70 -5.84
C TYR A 5 -1.34 -16.19 -5.81
N PHE A 6 -1.67 -15.54 -4.70
CA PHE A 6 -1.45 -14.11 -4.51
C PHE A 6 0.04 -13.78 -4.40
N SER A 7 0.81 -14.64 -3.71
CA SER A 7 2.28 -14.51 -3.64
C SER A 7 2.95 -14.71 -5.00
N VAL A 8 2.52 -15.72 -5.77
CA VAL A 8 3.02 -15.93 -7.15
C VAL A 8 2.71 -14.72 -8.03
N PHE A 9 1.51 -14.14 -7.91
CA PHE A 9 1.14 -12.93 -8.63
C PHE A 9 2.04 -11.74 -8.27
N ILE A 10 2.32 -11.50 -6.98
CA ILE A 10 3.24 -10.44 -6.52
C ILE A 10 4.63 -10.63 -7.11
N VAL A 11 5.19 -11.84 -7.03
CA VAL A 11 6.51 -12.15 -7.59
C VAL A 11 6.52 -11.90 -9.11
N GLY A 12 5.45 -12.31 -9.81
CA GLY A 12 5.28 -12.03 -11.23
C GLY A 12 5.28 -10.54 -11.55
N LEU A 13 4.64 -9.70 -10.73
CA LEU A 13 4.66 -8.24 -10.91
C LEU A 13 6.06 -7.64 -10.71
N PHE A 14 6.84 -8.11 -9.74
CA PHE A 14 8.22 -7.64 -9.56
C PHE A 14 9.12 -8.05 -10.72
N ILE A 15 8.98 -9.29 -11.21
CA ILE A 15 9.72 -9.75 -12.40
C ILE A 15 9.32 -8.92 -13.62
N LEU A 16 8.02 -8.70 -13.83
CA LEU A 16 7.53 -7.88 -14.94
C LEU A 16 8.07 -6.45 -14.85
N SER A 17 8.06 -5.85 -13.66
CA SER A 17 8.66 -4.53 -13.44
C SER A 17 10.14 -4.50 -13.80
N TYR A 18 10.90 -5.52 -13.42
CA TYR A 18 12.32 -5.60 -13.73
C TYR A 18 12.57 -5.68 -15.23
N VAL A 19 11.76 -6.46 -15.96
CA VAL A 19 11.83 -6.53 -17.42
C VAL A 19 11.42 -5.21 -18.07
N LEU A 20 10.39 -4.53 -17.53
CA LEU A 20 9.99 -3.21 -18.03
C LEU A 20 11.10 -2.18 -17.84
N ASP A 21 11.81 -2.20 -16.71
CA ASP A 21 12.94 -1.30 -16.47
C ASP A 21 14.03 -1.44 -17.54
N ALA A 22 14.26 -2.65 -18.06
CA ALA A 22 15.24 -2.89 -19.10
C ALA A 22 14.89 -2.26 -20.46
N VAL A 23 13.61 -1.96 -20.71
CA VAL A 23 13.15 -1.35 -21.98
C VAL A 23 12.76 0.12 -21.82
N THR A 24 12.73 0.64 -20.59
CA THR A 24 12.37 2.04 -20.32
C THR A 24 13.57 2.96 -20.35
N ILE A 25 13.33 4.21 -20.75
CA ILE A 25 14.33 5.27 -20.69
C ILE A 25 14.35 5.83 -19.27
N PRO A 26 15.52 5.93 -18.62
CA PRO A 26 15.64 6.48 -17.28
C PRO A 26 15.22 7.95 -17.24
N LEU A 27 14.44 8.31 -16.23
CA LEU A 27 13.94 9.67 -16.05
C LEU A 27 15.01 10.57 -15.42
N SER A 28 15.47 11.55 -16.19
CA SER A 28 16.35 12.63 -15.72
C SER A 28 15.59 13.95 -15.50
N LEU A 29 14.30 13.87 -15.12
CA LEU A 29 13.46 15.05 -14.91
C LEU A 29 13.76 15.70 -13.57
N LYS A 30 13.98 17.02 -13.56
CA LYS A 30 14.05 17.80 -12.33
C LYS A 30 12.63 18.18 -11.89
N LEU A 31 12.09 17.42 -10.95
CA LEU A 31 10.75 17.64 -10.40
C LEU A 31 10.84 18.39 -9.06
N ALA A 32 9.93 19.33 -8.83
CA ALA A 32 9.82 20.01 -7.54
C ALA A 32 9.27 19.08 -6.44
N THR A 33 8.31 18.23 -6.80
CA THR A 33 7.76 17.17 -5.96
C THR A 33 7.43 15.95 -6.84
N PRO A 34 7.35 14.73 -6.30
CA PRO A 34 7.04 13.55 -7.12
C PRO A 34 5.67 13.63 -7.78
N TYR A 35 4.72 14.35 -7.18
CA TYR A 35 3.37 14.54 -7.69
C TYR A 35 3.32 15.26 -9.05
N HIS A 36 4.31 16.09 -9.36
CA HIS A 36 4.38 16.82 -10.64
C HIS A 36 4.57 15.90 -11.86
N TYR A 37 5.05 14.68 -11.66
CA TYR A 37 5.17 13.69 -12.73
C TYR A 37 3.81 13.26 -13.28
N PHE A 38 2.78 13.19 -12.44
CA PHE A 38 1.46 12.66 -12.80
C PHE A 38 0.58 13.64 -13.61
N ASN A 39 1.21 14.57 -14.34
CA ASN A 39 0.54 15.42 -15.31
C ASN A 39 0.25 14.63 -16.60
N PRO A 40 -0.95 14.74 -17.20
CA PRO A 40 -1.29 14.04 -18.44
C PRO A 40 -0.26 14.17 -19.56
N LYS A 41 0.37 15.35 -19.70
CA LYS A 41 1.40 15.59 -20.74
C LYS A 41 2.63 14.71 -20.52
N THR A 42 3.10 14.60 -19.28
CA THR A 42 4.28 13.81 -18.91
C THR A 42 4.00 12.32 -19.03
N LEU A 43 2.81 11.87 -18.61
CA LEU A 43 2.41 10.48 -18.66
C LEU A 43 2.35 9.95 -20.11
N ILE A 44 1.84 10.76 -21.04
CA ILE A 44 1.80 10.40 -22.47
C ILE A 44 3.22 10.38 -23.07
N LEU A 45 4.05 11.37 -22.72
CA LEU A 45 5.41 11.46 -23.23
C LEU A 45 6.29 10.28 -22.78
N TYR A 46 6.13 9.84 -21.52
CA TYR A 46 6.88 8.74 -20.92
C TYR A 46 5.98 7.53 -20.65
N SER A 47 5.22 7.08 -21.65
CA SER A 47 4.21 6.03 -21.49
C SER A 47 4.79 4.71 -20.98
N PHE A 48 5.89 4.21 -21.56
CA PHE A 48 6.55 2.98 -21.10
C PHE A 48 7.09 3.10 -19.67
N THR A 49 7.75 4.22 -19.35
CA THR A 49 8.27 4.45 -17.99
C THR A 49 7.13 4.59 -16.98
N THR A 50 6.04 5.25 -17.37
CA THR A 50 4.81 5.34 -16.58
C THR A 50 4.25 3.94 -16.31
N THR A 51 4.22 3.06 -17.32
CA THR A 51 3.78 1.67 -17.12
C THR A 51 4.67 0.95 -16.12
N SER A 52 6.00 1.09 -16.20
CA SER A 52 6.90 0.51 -15.19
C SER A 52 6.59 1.03 -13.78
N ILE A 53 6.43 2.35 -13.62
CA ILE A 53 6.07 2.99 -12.34
C ILE A 53 4.76 2.43 -11.78
N VAL A 54 3.74 2.29 -12.62
CA VAL A 54 2.44 1.75 -12.20
C VAL A 54 2.55 0.28 -11.79
N VAL A 55 3.28 -0.55 -12.55
CA VAL A 55 3.48 -1.97 -12.22
C VAL A 55 4.22 -2.12 -10.89
N LYS A 56 5.28 -1.35 -10.65
CA LYS A 56 5.98 -1.28 -9.35
C LYS A 56 5.03 -0.89 -8.23
N ALA A 57 4.23 0.15 -8.46
CA ALA A 57 3.32 0.65 -7.45
C ALA A 57 2.26 -0.39 -7.07
N ILE A 58 1.73 -1.15 -8.05
CA ILE A 58 0.82 -2.27 -7.82
C ILE A 58 1.54 -3.39 -7.05
N ALA A 59 2.75 -3.78 -7.47
CA ALA A 59 3.52 -4.82 -6.78
C ALA A 59 3.73 -4.48 -5.30
N LEU A 60 4.16 -3.25 -5.00
CA LEU A 60 4.36 -2.75 -3.64
C LEU A 60 3.05 -2.67 -2.85
N PHE A 61 2.00 -2.10 -3.44
CA PHE A 61 0.68 -1.99 -2.81
C PHE A 61 0.15 -3.37 -2.41
N THR A 62 0.14 -4.31 -3.36
CA THR A 62 -0.34 -5.67 -3.16
C THR A 62 0.50 -6.41 -2.11
N SER A 63 1.82 -6.22 -2.11
CA SER A 63 2.72 -6.79 -1.10
C SER A 63 2.40 -6.28 0.31
N ILE A 64 2.23 -4.97 0.47
CA ILE A 64 1.93 -4.35 1.76
C ILE A 64 0.56 -4.79 2.25
N VAL A 65 -0.47 -4.77 1.39
CA VAL A 65 -1.81 -5.25 1.75
C VAL A 65 -1.79 -6.72 2.15
N MET A 66 -1.02 -7.56 1.46
CA MET A 66 -0.82 -8.96 1.85
C MET A 66 -0.19 -9.07 3.24
N ALA A 67 0.88 -8.33 3.52
CA ALA A 67 1.55 -8.34 4.82
C ALA A 67 0.61 -7.89 5.95
N ILE A 68 -0.20 -6.86 5.71
CA ILE A 68 -1.16 -6.36 6.70
C ILE A 68 -2.33 -7.33 6.93
N SER A 69 -2.60 -8.24 5.99
CA SER A 69 -3.64 -9.26 6.15
C SER A 69 -3.40 -10.21 7.34
N PHE A 70 -2.16 -10.33 7.83
CA PHE A 70 -1.81 -11.15 9.00
C PHE A 70 -2.18 -10.51 10.34
N ILE A 71 -2.41 -9.20 10.38
CA ILE A 71 -2.89 -8.51 11.58
C ILE A 71 -4.37 -8.86 11.77
N LYS A 72 -4.84 -9.10 13.01
CA LYS A 72 -6.26 -9.38 13.27
C LYS A 72 -7.10 -8.12 13.45
N SER A 73 -6.61 -7.14 14.21
CA SER A 73 -7.35 -5.91 14.55
C SER A 73 -7.45 -4.95 13.35
N HIS A 74 -8.68 -4.54 12.99
CA HIS A 74 -8.91 -3.53 11.94
C HIS A 74 -8.28 -2.18 12.29
N LEU A 75 -8.35 -1.77 13.56
CA LEU A 75 -7.75 -0.52 14.01
C LEU A 75 -6.22 -0.55 13.84
N ALA A 76 -5.59 -1.68 14.21
CA ALA A 76 -4.15 -1.87 14.01
C ALA A 76 -3.79 -1.89 12.51
N LYS A 77 -4.56 -2.59 11.66
CA LYS A 77 -4.37 -2.56 10.20
C LYS A 77 -4.39 -1.14 9.65
N GLY A 78 -5.42 -0.38 10.02
CA GLY A 78 -5.60 0.99 9.58
C GLY A 78 -4.46 1.90 10.02
N GLY A 79 -4.08 1.83 11.30
CA GLY A 79 -2.99 2.62 11.86
C GLY A 79 -1.64 2.29 11.21
N THR A 80 -1.32 1.00 11.03
CA THR A 80 -0.08 0.59 10.37
C THR A 80 -0.06 1.01 8.89
N LEU A 81 -1.15 0.82 8.15
CA LEU A 81 -1.24 1.27 6.76
C LEU A 81 -1.13 2.78 6.62
N PHE A 82 -1.73 3.53 7.54
CA PHE A 82 -1.65 4.99 7.56
C PHE A 82 -0.21 5.46 7.78
N LEU A 83 0.49 4.85 8.73
CA LEU A 83 1.89 5.13 9.01
C LEU A 83 2.78 4.77 7.81
N ILE A 84 2.63 3.59 7.23
CA ILE A 84 3.39 3.17 6.05
C ILE A 84 3.12 4.13 4.88
N SER A 85 1.85 4.45 4.61
CA SER A 85 1.46 5.39 3.56
C SER A 85 2.17 6.75 3.72
N GLY A 86 2.12 7.32 4.93
CA GLY A 86 2.78 8.58 5.23
C GLY A 86 4.29 8.52 5.03
N LEU A 87 4.94 7.45 5.52
CA LEU A 87 6.39 7.28 5.37
C LEU A 87 6.81 7.15 3.90
N LEU A 88 6.07 6.38 3.10
CA LEU A 88 6.37 6.24 1.66
C LEU A 88 6.28 7.59 0.93
N GLN A 89 5.24 8.37 1.21
CA GLN A 89 5.05 9.68 0.59
C GLN A 89 6.11 10.69 1.05
N LEU A 90 6.43 10.73 2.35
CA LEU A 90 7.44 11.64 2.90
C LEU A 90 8.85 11.29 2.41
N TYR A 91 9.18 10.00 2.36
CA TYR A 91 10.45 9.53 1.82
C TYR A 91 10.62 9.92 0.35
N ALA A 92 9.62 9.62 -0.48
CA ALA A 92 9.66 9.99 -1.90
C ALA A 92 9.70 11.50 -2.12
N LEU A 93 8.96 12.27 -1.30
CA LEU A 93 9.01 13.72 -1.33
C LEU A 93 10.40 14.24 -0.99
N GLN A 94 11.03 13.72 0.07
CA GLN A 94 12.37 14.11 0.47
C GLN A 94 13.39 13.79 -0.63
N ASP A 95 13.40 12.56 -1.14
CA ASP A 95 14.35 12.12 -2.15
C ASP A 95 14.29 12.98 -3.43
N VAL A 96 13.07 13.27 -3.91
CA VAL A 96 12.87 14.10 -5.10
C VAL A 96 13.14 15.59 -4.84
N ALA A 97 12.60 16.15 -3.76
CA ALA A 97 12.73 17.59 -3.48
C ALA A 97 14.17 18.00 -3.14
N THR A 98 14.92 17.12 -2.47
CA THR A 98 16.34 17.35 -2.18
C THR A 98 17.26 16.96 -3.33
N SER A 99 16.74 16.32 -4.38
CA SER A 99 17.53 15.73 -5.45
C SER A 99 18.64 14.81 -4.91
N ALA A 100 18.38 14.12 -3.79
CA ALA A 100 19.34 13.22 -3.17
C ALA A 100 19.64 12.01 -4.07
N GLN A 101 18.68 11.61 -4.92
CA GLN A 101 18.79 10.51 -5.89
C GLN A 101 19.27 9.22 -5.23
N VAL A 102 18.80 8.95 -4.01
CA VAL A 102 19.12 7.70 -3.29
C VAL A 102 18.51 6.51 -4.03
N LEU A 103 17.31 6.72 -4.58
CA LEU A 103 16.66 5.79 -5.50
C LEU A 103 16.56 6.40 -6.90
N PRO A 104 16.50 5.56 -7.95
CA PRO A 104 16.07 6.01 -9.27
C PRO A 104 14.69 6.67 -9.17
N LEU A 105 14.47 7.74 -9.95
CA LEU A 105 13.26 8.56 -9.85
C LEU A 105 11.98 7.73 -10.03
N GLU A 106 12.01 6.70 -10.87
CA GLU A 106 10.92 5.76 -11.10
C GLU A 106 10.46 5.08 -9.80
N TRP A 107 11.41 4.70 -8.93
CA TRP A 107 11.09 4.10 -7.64
C TRP A 107 10.44 5.10 -6.71
N SER A 108 10.97 6.32 -6.61
CA SER A 108 10.38 7.38 -5.78
C SER A 108 8.96 7.75 -6.25
N LEU A 109 8.72 7.77 -7.56
CA LEU A 109 7.38 7.92 -8.14
C LEU A 109 6.45 6.73 -7.82
N SER A 110 6.98 5.50 -7.86
CA SER A 110 6.23 4.29 -7.51
C SER A 110 5.83 4.30 -6.04
N LEU A 111 6.74 4.69 -5.13
CA LEU A 111 6.47 4.83 -3.70
C LEU A 111 5.41 5.89 -3.42
N THR A 112 5.45 7.01 -4.16
CA THR A 112 4.44 8.07 -4.07
C THR A 112 3.05 7.54 -4.44
N LEU A 113 2.95 6.81 -5.56
CA LEU A 113 1.69 6.23 -6.02
C LEU A 113 1.18 5.14 -5.06
N THR A 114 2.06 4.26 -4.59
CA THR A 114 1.71 3.24 -3.58
C THR A 114 1.24 3.88 -2.28
N GLY A 115 1.96 4.87 -1.75
CA GLY A 115 1.57 5.56 -0.52
C GLY A 115 0.20 6.23 -0.67
N ALA A 116 -0.01 6.99 -1.75
CA ALA A 116 -1.31 7.57 -2.05
C ALA A 116 -2.43 6.51 -2.09
N ALA A 117 -2.21 5.39 -2.80
CA ALA A 117 -3.18 4.30 -2.88
C ALA A 117 -3.45 3.61 -1.54
N LEU A 118 -2.44 3.40 -0.68
CA LEU A 118 -2.58 2.78 0.65
C LEU A 118 -3.37 3.65 1.63
N THR A 119 -3.45 4.96 1.39
CA THR A 119 -4.25 5.87 2.22
C THR A 119 -5.73 5.49 2.23
N VAL A 120 -6.26 4.99 1.11
CA VAL A 120 -7.66 4.58 0.99
C VAL A 120 -8.00 3.42 1.93
N PRO A 121 -7.34 2.22 1.84
CA PRO A 121 -7.61 1.14 2.78
C PRO A 121 -7.22 1.49 4.22
N ALA A 122 -6.21 2.34 4.44
CA ALA A 122 -5.87 2.82 5.78
C ALA A 122 -7.06 3.50 6.47
N ILE A 123 -7.68 4.47 5.78
CA ILE A 123 -8.85 5.20 6.28
C ILE A 123 -10.03 4.24 6.50
N LEU A 124 -10.32 3.36 5.54
CA LEU A 124 -11.41 2.39 5.66
C LEU A 124 -11.25 1.47 6.89
N TYR A 125 -10.05 0.97 7.14
CA TYR A 125 -9.77 0.14 8.30
C TYR A 125 -9.82 0.90 9.63
N LEU A 126 -9.39 2.16 9.66
CA LEU A 126 -9.51 3.02 10.84
C LEU A 126 -10.98 3.26 11.18
N ILE A 127 -11.82 3.58 10.19
CA ILE A 127 -13.26 3.78 10.38
C ILE A 127 -13.91 2.49 10.89
N ALA A 128 -13.66 1.35 10.23
CA ALA A 128 -14.22 0.06 10.62
C ALA A 128 -13.77 -0.36 12.03
N GLY A 129 -12.50 -0.15 12.36
CA GLY A 129 -11.96 -0.41 13.70
C GLY A 129 -12.59 0.49 14.76
N GLY A 130 -12.73 1.78 14.48
CA GLY A 130 -13.36 2.75 15.39
C GLY A 130 -14.82 2.42 15.68
N ILE A 131 -15.61 2.11 14.65
CA ILE A 131 -17.02 1.70 14.81
C ILE A 131 -17.12 0.44 15.68
N LYS A 132 -16.29 -0.58 15.43
CA LYS A 132 -16.28 -1.81 16.23
C LYS A 132 -15.97 -1.54 17.70
N THR A 133 -14.96 -0.71 17.98
CA THR A 133 -14.58 -0.36 19.36
C THR A 133 -15.68 0.44 20.07
N ILE A 134 -16.35 1.35 19.38
CA ILE A 134 -17.48 2.11 19.96
C ILE A 134 -18.65 1.18 20.26
N HIS A 135 -19.00 0.30 19.32
CA HIS A 135 -20.11 -0.65 19.51
C HIS A 135 -19.85 -1.59 20.70
N GLN A 136 -18.63 -2.14 20.83
CA GLN A 136 -18.23 -2.98 21.96
C GLN A 136 -18.28 -2.26 23.31
N ARG A 137 -18.06 -0.93 23.34
CA ARG A 137 -18.17 -0.14 24.59
C ARG A 137 -19.61 0.17 24.97
N LEU A 138 -20.53 0.17 24.01
CA LEU A 138 -21.94 0.52 24.24
C LEU A 138 -22.80 -0.72 24.55
N ASN A 139 -22.44 -1.89 24.01
CA ASN A 139 -23.11 -3.17 24.28
C ASN A 139 -22.12 -4.19 24.86
N PRO A 140 -21.72 -4.08 26.13
CA PRO A 140 -20.82 -5.05 26.76
C PRO A 140 -21.45 -6.43 26.98
N ASP A 141 -22.78 -6.52 27.10
CA ASP A 141 -23.51 -7.77 27.47
C ASP A 141 -23.64 -8.81 26.32
N ASP A 142 -23.30 -8.47 25.07
CA ASP A 142 -23.43 -9.38 23.91
C ASP A 142 -22.21 -10.30 23.73
N ASN A 143 -21.21 -10.19 24.62
CA ASN A 143 -19.92 -10.88 24.51
C ASN A 143 -19.77 -12.06 25.50
N ASP A 144 -20.48 -12.06 26.64
CA ASP A 144 -20.41 -13.15 27.64
C ASP A 144 -21.15 -14.42 27.18
N THR A 145 -22.02 -14.34 26.17
CA THR A 145 -22.78 -15.52 25.70
C THR A 145 -22.02 -16.37 24.67
N GLN A 146 -20.91 -15.88 24.09
CA GLN A 146 -20.15 -16.61 23.08
C GLN A 146 -18.97 -17.44 23.65
N GLU A 147 -18.39 -17.07 24.80
CA GLU A 147 -17.33 -17.90 25.42
C GLU A 147 -17.92 -19.13 26.17
N ASP A 148 -19.11 -19.03 26.77
CA ASP A 148 -19.71 -20.14 27.54
C ASP A 148 -20.34 -21.28 26.70
N THR A 149 -20.57 -21.05 25.40
CA THR A 149 -21.20 -22.07 24.53
C THR A 149 -20.18 -23.01 23.87
N GLU A 150 -18.90 -22.64 23.75
CA GLU A 150 -17.87 -23.53 23.20
C GLU A 150 -17.31 -24.53 24.25
N GLU A 151 -17.33 -24.20 25.53
CA GLU A 151 -16.84 -25.11 26.60
C GLU A 151 -17.87 -26.18 27.02
N SER A 152 -19.14 -26.02 26.65
CA SER A 152 -20.24 -26.93 27.03
C SER A 152 -20.58 -28.01 25.99
N ILE A 153 -19.85 -28.08 24.87
CA ILE A 153 -20.04 -29.10 23.80
C ILE A 153 -18.97 -30.21 23.84
N GLU A 154 -17.92 -30.09 24.68
CA GLU A 154 -16.99 -31.18 24.98
C GLU A 154 -17.36 -31.92 26.28
N LEU A 155 -18.47 -32.66 26.27
CA LEU A 155 -18.73 -33.78 27.20
C LEU A 155 -19.33 -34.98 26.46
#